data_AF-A0A532C2I4-F1
#
_entry.id   AF-A0A532C2I4-F1
#
_cell.length_a   1.000
_cell.length_b   1.000
_cell.length_c   1.000
_cell.angle_alpha   90.00
_cell.angle_beta   90.00
_cell.angle_gamma   90.00
#
_symmetry.space_group_name_H-M   'P 1'
#
loop_
_entity.id
_entity.type
_entity.pdbx_description
1 polymer ?
#
loop_
_entity_poly.entity_id
_entity_poly.type
_entity_poly.pdbx_seq_one_letter_code
_entity_poly.pdbx_strand_id
1 'polypeptide(L)'
;MATDGTPNVILLIGSAPDVVRCAAWPKQAFGKIVAINNAWRVRPDWDFLVHAGDFPAERMPRGDPLQQAQIFSASHYVPAQNSFGGFVYAGGTMSMTAAYWTIHSQKPDVLAFLGCDMIYD
;
A
#
# COMPACT_ATOMS: atom_id res chain seq x y z
N MET A 1 20.44 15.40 6.81
CA MET A 1 21.16 14.17 7.19
C MET A 1 21.35 13.39 5.92
N ALA A 2 22.58 13.02 5.57
CA ALA A 2 22.83 12.20 4.38
C ALA A 2 22.19 10.83 4.61
N THR A 3 21.38 10.36 3.67
CA THR A 3 20.96 8.95 3.63
C THR A 3 22.23 8.12 3.48
N ASP A 4 22.31 6.97 4.14
CA ASP A 4 23.48 6.08 4.14
C ASP A 4 23.75 5.41 2.76
N GLY A 5 23.17 5.95 1.69
CA GLY A 5 23.20 5.40 0.34
C GLY A 5 22.22 4.25 0.12
N THR A 6 21.54 3.74 1.16
CA THR A 6 20.58 2.65 1.03
C THR A 6 19.27 3.19 0.44
N PRO A 7 18.75 2.61 -0.65
CA PRO A 7 17.48 3.02 -1.25
C PRO A 7 16.32 2.86 -0.25
N ASN A 8 15.44 3.86 -0.19
CA ASN A 8 14.16 3.73 0.48
C ASN A 8 13.20 2.86 -0.35
N VAL A 9 13.18 1.56 -0.04
CA VAL A 9 12.29 0.59 -0.66
C VAL A 9 10.98 0.52 0.10
N ILE A 10 9.86 0.75 -0.59
CA ILE A 10 8.51 0.55 -0.07
C ILE A 10 7.86 -0.65 -0.77
N LEU A 11 7.35 -1.59 0.01
CA LEU A 11 6.59 -2.73 -0.50
C LEU A 11 5.09 -2.43 -0.47
N LEU A 12 4.45 -2.50 -1.63
CA LEU A 12 3.00 -2.44 -1.80
C LEU A 12 2.46 -3.87 -1.94
N ILE A 13 1.55 -4.27 -1.04
CA ILE A 13 0.94 -5.60 -1.04
C ILE A 13 -0.55 -5.52 -1.40
N GLY A 14 -0.92 -6.22 -2.48
CA GLY A 14 -2.30 -6.45 -2.90
C GLY A 14 -2.87 -7.75 -2.33
N SER A 15 -4.00 -8.22 -2.88
CA SER A 15 -4.73 -9.38 -2.36
C SER A 15 -4.67 -10.64 -3.24
N ALA A 16 -3.86 -10.65 -4.31
CA ALA A 16 -3.73 -11.83 -5.15
C ALA A 16 -3.03 -12.98 -4.38
N PRO A 17 -3.25 -14.26 -4.77
CA PRO A 17 -2.85 -15.42 -3.97
C PRO A 17 -1.37 -15.50 -3.60
N ASP A 18 -0.48 -14.97 -4.43
CA ASP A 18 0.97 -15.04 -4.21
C ASP A 18 1.47 -14.09 -3.10
N VAL A 19 0.62 -13.15 -2.64
CA VAL A 19 0.98 -12.17 -1.61
C VAL A 19 1.47 -12.82 -0.32
N VAL A 20 0.94 -14.00 0.02
CA VAL A 20 1.30 -14.73 1.25
C VAL A 20 2.79 -15.07 1.34
N ARG A 21 3.50 -15.06 0.21
CA ARG A 21 4.96 -15.25 0.17
C ARG A 21 5.71 -14.21 1.01
N CYS A 22 5.19 -12.99 1.14
CA CYS A 22 5.85 -11.95 1.92
C CYS A 22 5.66 -12.09 3.44
N ALA A 23 4.79 -12.98 3.92
CA ALA A 23 4.55 -13.14 5.36
C ALA A 23 5.84 -13.51 6.12
N ALA A 24 6.74 -14.25 5.48
CA ALA A 24 8.03 -14.65 6.05
C ALA A 24 9.18 -13.68 5.74
N TRP A 25 8.97 -12.63 4.94
CA TRP A 25 10.04 -11.71 4.58
C TRP A 25 10.37 -10.76 5.73
N PRO A 26 11.67 -10.52 6.02
CA PRO A 26 12.08 -9.62 7.08
C PRO A 26 11.59 -8.19 6.80
N LYS A 27 10.89 -7.58 7.76
CA LYS A 27 10.38 -6.20 7.63
C LYS A 27 11.47 -5.20 7.27
N GLN A 28 12.67 -5.42 7.80
CA GLN A 28 13.83 -4.55 7.68
C GLN A 28 14.37 -4.49 6.24
N ALA A 29 13.94 -5.40 5.35
CA ALA A 29 14.20 -5.29 3.92
C ALA A 29 13.45 -4.12 3.27
N PHE A 30 12.46 -3.53 3.95
CA PHE A 30 11.63 -2.44 3.46
C PHE A 30 11.58 -1.30 4.47
N GLY A 31 11.76 -0.07 3.99
CA GLY A 31 11.54 1.13 4.81
C GLY A 31 10.08 1.19 5.29
N LYS A 32 9.13 0.90 4.39
CA LYS A 32 7.69 0.86 4.69
C LYS A 32 6.97 -0.28 3.96
N ILE A 33 5.86 -0.74 4.52
CA ILE A 33 4.92 -1.64 3.88
C ILE A 33 3.55 -0.96 3.78
N VAL A 34 3.00 -0.92 2.57
CA VAL A 34 1.66 -0.44 2.27
C VAL A 34 0.77 -1.62 1.95
N ALA A 35 -0.24 -1.87 2.77
CA ALA A 35 -1.28 -2.87 2.52
C ALA A 35 -2.47 -2.27 1.78
N ILE A 36 -3.02 -3.00 0.82
CA ILE A 36 -4.22 -2.61 0.08
C ILE A 36 -5.42 -3.47 0.48
N ASN A 37 -6.53 -2.83 0.87
CA ASN A 37 -7.78 -3.52 1.20
C ASN A 37 -7.53 -4.71 2.15
N ASN A 38 -7.88 -5.94 1.77
CA ASN A 38 -7.76 -7.13 2.61
C ASN A 38 -6.31 -7.57 2.89
N ALA A 39 -5.32 -7.01 2.18
CA ALA A 39 -3.93 -7.40 2.30
C ALA A 39 -3.33 -7.12 3.70
N TRP A 40 -3.97 -6.24 4.50
CA TRP A 40 -3.55 -5.99 5.89
C TRP A 40 -3.55 -7.27 6.74
N ARG A 41 -4.30 -8.31 6.32
CA ARG A 41 -4.39 -9.60 7.01
C ARG A 41 -3.19 -10.51 6.77
N VAL A 42 -2.36 -10.22 5.77
CA VAL A 42 -1.24 -11.08 5.37
C VAL A 42 -0.12 -11.06 6.40
N ARG A 43 0.11 -9.90 7.03
CA ARG A 43 1.12 -9.70 8.08
C ARG A 43 0.71 -8.53 8.98
N PRO A 44 1.12 -8.49 10.25
CA PRO A 44 0.63 -7.49 11.21
C PRO A 44 1.44 -6.19 11.25
N ASP A 45 2.60 -6.14 10.59
CA ASP A 45 3.62 -5.08 10.70
C ASP A 45 3.67 -4.17 9.46
N TRP A 46 2.52 -3.93 8.83
CA TRP A 46 2.39 -2.90 7.81
C TRP A 46 2.36 -1.50 8.43
N ASP A 47 2.83 -0.52 7.68
CA ASP A 47 2.88 0.87 8.12
C ASP A 47 1.65 1.67 7.68
N PHE A 48 1.12 1.32 6.51
CA PHE A 48 0.02 2.03 5.87
C PHE A 48 -1.02 1.05 5.34
N LEU A 49 -2.31 1.36 5.54
CA LEU A 49 -3.42 0.71 4.85
C LEU A 49 -4.07 1.72 3.92
N VAL A 50 -4.07 1.44 2.62
CA VAL A 50 -4.85 2.19 1.63
C VAL A 50 -6.05 1.34 1.24
N HIS A 51 -7.25 1.87 1.40
CA HIS A 51 -8.47 1.11 1.12
C HIS A 51 -9.44 1.87 0.23
N ALA A 52 -10.20 1.12 -0.58
CA ALA A 52 -11.22 1.68 -1.45
C ALA A 52 -12.30 2.45 -0.66
N GLY A 53 -12.93 3.44 -1.28
CA GLY A 53 -13.99 4.23 -0.65
C GLY A 53 -15.21 3.40 -0.23
N ASP A 54 -15.46 2.28 -0.93
CA ASP A 54 -16.51 1.30 -0.65
C ASP A 54 -16.01 0.09 0.15
N PHE A 55 -14.78 0.13 0.70
CA PHE A 55 -14.22 -0.99 1.45
C PHE A 55 -15.04 -1.23 2.74
N PRO A 56 -15.57 -2.46 2.95
CA PRO A 56 -16.52 -2.70 4.04
C PRO A 56 -15.92 -2.49 5.43
N ALA A 57 -16.65 -1.80 6.31
CA ALA A 57 -16.20 -1.47 7.66
C ALA A 57 -15.91 -2.71 8.51
N GLU A 58 -16.61 -3.82 8.28
CA GLU A 58 -16.39 -5.10 8.93
C GLU A 58 -15.10 -5.81 8.50
N ARG A 59 -14.52 -5.41 7.35
CA ARG A 59 -13.24 -5.90 6.84
C ARG A 59 -12.07 -5.02 7.23
N MET A 60 -12.30 -3.88 7.89
CA MET A 60 -11.24 -3.05 8.45
C MET A 60 -10.53 -3.77 9.60
N PRO A 61 -9.21 -3.52 9.79
CA PRO A 61 -8.50 -4.03 10.96
C PRO A 61 -9.19 -3.56 12.25
N ARG A 62 -9.34 -4.48 13.21
CA ARG A 62 -9.91 -4.22 14.54
C ARG A 62 -8.86 -4.52 15.62
N GLY A 63 -8.82 -3.74 16.68
CA GLY A 63 -7.93 -3.95 17.83
C GLY A 63 -6.53 -3.33 17.67
N ASP A 64 -5.53 -3.97 18.26
CA ASP A 64 -4.15 -3.48 18.40
C ASP A 64 -3.26 -3.33 17.14
N PRO A 65 -3.61 -3.81 15.92
CA PRO A 65 -2.83 -3.54 14.70
C PRO A 65 -2.64 -2.03 14.36
N LEU A 66 -3.31 -1.15 15.11
CA LEU A 66 -3.43 0.28 14.82
C LEU A 66 -2.48 1.19 15.62
N GLN A 67 -1.69 0.66 16.56
CA GLN A 67 -0.91 1.56 17.44
C GLN A 67 0.12 2.42 16.68
N GLN A 68 0.61 1.96 15.52
CA GLN A 68 1.61 2.68 14.72
C GLN A 68 1.24 2.85 13.24
N ALA A 69 0.24 2.11 12.77
CA ALA A 69 -0.11 2.10 11.36
C ALA A 69 -1.18 3.14 11.02
N GLN A 70 -1.07 3.75 9.84
CA GLN A 70 -2.00 4.79 9.39
C GLN A 70 -2.92 4.28 8.28
N ILE A 71 -4.15 4.77 8.26
CA ILE A 71 -5.19 4.35 7.33
C ILE A 71 -5.55 5.51 6.40
N PHE A 72 -5.56 5.24 5.10
CA PHE A 72 -5.83 6.21 4.05
C PHE A 72 -6.96 5.73 3.15
N SER A 73 -7.91 6.62 2.94
CA SER A 73 -9.09 6.43 2.09
C SER A 73 -9.02 7.31 0.84
N ALA A 74 -10.11 7.31 0.05
CA ALA A 74 -10.26 8.12 -1.15
C ALA A 74 -9.97 9.61 -0.94
N SER A 75 -10.29 10.16 0.23
CA SER A 75 -10.00 11.56 0.53
C SER A 75 -8.50 11.91 0.49
N HIS A 76 -7.63 10.90 0.59
CA HIS A 76 -6.18 11.05 0.60
C HIS A 76 -5.56 10.70 -0.74
N TYR A 77 -5.96 9.57 -1.34
CA TYR A 77 -5.36 9.12 -2.60
C TYR A 77 -5.90 9.84 -3.83
N VAL A 78 -7.15 10.34 -3.82
CA VAL A 78 -7.72 11.05 -4.98
C VAL A 78 -6.93 12.33 -5.28
N PRO A 79 -6.66 13.23 -4.31
CA PRO A 79 -5.86 14.43 -4.59
C PRO A 79 -4.43 14.08 -5.03
N ALA A 80 -3.80 13.10 -4.37
CA ALA A 80 -2.45 12.64 -4.71
C ALA A 80 -2.37 12.12 -6.15
N GLN A 81 -3.34 11.29 -6.56
CA GLN A 81 -3.39 10.72 -7.89
C GLN A 81 -3.70 11.77 -8.97
N ASN A 82 -4.49 12.79 -8.65
CA ASN A 82 -4.75 13.91 -9.56
C ASN A 82 -3.48 14.68 -9.94
N SER A 83 -2.47 14.73 -9.07
CA SER A 83 -1.15 15.29 -9.40
C SER A 83 -0.40 14.52 -10.50
N PHE A 84 -0.88 13.32 -10.87
CA PHE A 84 -0.29 12.46 -11.91
C PHE A 84 -1.25 12.18 -13.08
N GLY A 85 -2.25 13.04 -13.28
CA GLY A 85 -3.22 12.91 -14.39
C GLY A 85 -4.52 12.19 -14.00
N GLY A 86 -4.74 11.93 -12.71
CA GLY A 86 -6.00 11.39 -12.19
C GLY A 86 -6.29 9.97 -12.69
N PHE A 87 -7.49 9.48 -12.45
CA PHE A 87 -7.85 8.08 -12.74
C PHE A 87 -7.73 7.67 -14.21
N VAL A 88 -7.83 8.63 -15.14
CA VAL A 88 -7.73 8.37 -16.58
C VAL A 88 -6.31 7.93 -16.97
N TYR A 89 -5.28 8.61 -16.46
CA TYR A 89 -3.89 8.35 -16.84
C TYR A 89 -3.13 7.55 -15.79
N ALA A 90 -3.51 7.67 -14.51
CA ALA A 90 -2.88 7.00 -13.39
C ALA A 90 -3.62 5.71 -12.96
N GLY A 91 -4.69 5.31 -13.66
CA GLY A 91 -5.39 4.03 -13.47
C GLY A 91 -6.40 4.00 -12.30
N GLY A 92 -7.52 3.31 -12.48
CA GLY A 92 -8.62 3.23 -11.50
C GLY A 92 -8.52 2.13 -10.45
N THR A 93 -7.57 1.21 -10.58
CA THR A 93 -7.48 0.04 -9.70
C THR A 93 -6.85 0.42 -8.36
N MET A 94 -7.22 -0.27 -7.28
CA MET A 94 -6.64 -0.01 -5.96
C MET A 94 -5.12 -0.19 -5.92
N SER A 95 -4.56 -1.10 -6.72
CA SER A 95 -3.11 -1.24 -6.89
C SER A 95 -2.47 0.04 -7.41
N MET A 96 -3.06 0.65 -8.45
CA MET A 96 -2.54 1.88 -9.04
C MET A 96 -2.78 3.08 -8.13
N THR A 97 -3.99 3.22 -7.61
CA THR A 97 -4.34 4.31 -6.70
C THR A 97 -3.47 4.33 -5.44
N ALA A 98 -3.22 3.18 -4.81
CA ALA A 98 -2.33 3.10 -3.67
C ALA A 98 -0.86 3.37 -4.05
N ALA A 99 -0.42 2.93 -5.23
CA ALA A 99 0.92 3.22 -5.74
C ALA A 99 1.15 4.72 -5.95
N TYR A 100 0.22 5.42 -6.62
CA TYR A 100 0.33 6.85 -6.84
C TYR A 100 0.26 7.66 -5.55
N TRP A 101 -0.61 7.27 -4.61
CA TRP A 101 -0.59 7.85 -3.27
C TRP A 101 0.76 7.64 -2.57
N THR A 102 1.35 6.44 -2.69
CA THR A 102 2.65 6.11 -2.08
C THR A 102 3.76 6.95 -2.68
N ILE A 103 3.82 7.08 -4.01
CA ILE A 103 4.80 7.89 -4.73
C ILE A 103 4.67 9.37 -4.32
N HIS A 104 3.45 9.90 -4.32
CA HIS A 104 3.16 11.27 -3.95
C HIS A 104 3.60 11.60 -2.52
N SER A 105 3.23 10.74 -1.57
CA SER A 105 3.28 11.04 -0.14
C SER A 105 4.58 10.58 0.52
N GLN A 106 5.15 9.45 0.06
CA GLN A 106 6.32 8.82 0.67
C GLN A 106 7.60 8.98 -0.15
N LYS A 107 7.49 9.28 -1.46
CA LYS A 107 8.62 9.51 -2.37
C LYS A 107 9.70 8.41 -2.27
N PRO A 108 9.34 7.12 -2.42
CA PRO A 108 10.31 6.03 -2.35
C PRO A 108 11.30 6.09 -3.51
N ASP A 109 12.50 5.56 -3.30
CA ASP A 109 13.46 5.31 -4.37
C ASP A 109 13.03 4.07 -5.19
N VAL A 110 12.41 3.08 -4.52
CA VAL A 110 11.89 1.87 -5.15
C VAL A 110 10.50 1.56 -4.59
N LEU A 111 9.52 1.40 -5.47
CA LEU A 111 8.21 0.86 -5.13
C LEU A 111 8.11 -0.58 -5.64
N ALA A 112 8.14 -1.55 -4.71
CA ALA A 112 7.99 -2.96 -5.01
C ALA A 112 6.52 -3.39 -4.90
N PHE A 113 6.07 -4.30 -5.78
CA PHE A 113 4.70 -4.79 -5.80
C PHE A 113 4.68 -6.30 -5.55
N LEU A 114 3.71 -6.77 -4.78
CA LEU A 114 3.37 -8.19 -4.64
C LEU A 114 1.86 -8.35 -4.48
N GLY A 115 1.25 -9.36 -5.10
CA GLY A 115 -0.20 -9.59 -4.97
C GLY A 115 -1.07 -8.56 -5.70
N CYS A 116 -0.49 -7.81 -6.64
CA CYS A 116 -1.13 -6.71 -7.37
C CYS A 116 -1.52 -7.11 -8.81
N ASP A 117 -1.86 -8.39 -9.01
CA ASP A 117 -1.96 -9.04 -10.31
C ASP A 117 -3.07 -8.49 -11.20
N MET A 118 -4.08 -7.83 -10.60
CA MET A 118 -5.26 -7.28 -11.28
C MET A 118 -6.09 -8.35 -12.03
N ILE A 119 -6.13 -9.56 -11.48
CA ILE A 119 -6.94 -10.70 -11.92
C ILE A 119 -8.23 -10.69 -11.09
N TYR A 120 -9.39 -10.77 -11.74
CA TYR A 120 -10.72 -10.57 -11.12
C TYR A 120 -11.72 -11.71 -11.39
N ASP A 121 -11.22 -12.75 -12.06
CA ASP A 121 -11.92 -13.95 -12.51
C ASP A 121 -12.29 -14.91 -11.36
#